data_AF-A0A9W7FXC0-F1
#
_entry.id   AF-A0A9W7FXC0-F1
#
_cell.length_a   1.000
_cell.length_b   1.000
_cell.length_c   1.000
_cell.angle_alpha   90.00
_cell.angle_beta   90.00
_cell.angle_gamma   90.00
#
_symmetry.space_group_name_H-M   'P 1'
#
loop_
_entity.id
_entity.type
_entity.pdbx_description
1 polymer ?
#
loop_
_entity_poly.entity_id
_entity_poly.type
_entity_poly.pdbx_seq_one_letter_code
_entity_poly.pdbx_strand_id
1 'polypeptide(L)'
;MTLSGAALGPNLDNYHSAFGVLKYESPVKLYLPMGVGGDGNPVLTTALWVPPLFGLAGIIIGGLYFVLDDLLSTGTDKRRPSWPKIWVTISAFTFQYWLSGALFSSGLDDGSILKIMTALASLGFFVFDGTLTGLVVSAATAVGGPLIEYFLINTTDQYHYAHTEFMGSFPLWILPVYALGGPAVGNLARGVRMLVLEGDEVEGGRGGGTESVCGVCQNSRVNPCPNCDGVGFYESYGAQVKCNCCKGSGQTICRTCFGENGIDPYDLEGVREFMKRRPD
;
A
#
# COMPACT_ATOMS: atom_id res chain seq x y z
N MET A 1 -9.52 2.92 -4.96
CA MET A 1 -8.83 4.20 -4.68
C MET A 1 -9.80 5.28 -4.20
N THR A 2 -10.81 5.68 -4.97
CA THR A 2 -11.77 6.74 -4.61
C THR A 2 -12.41 6.55 -3.23
N LEU A 3 -12.97 5.36 -2.99
CA LEU A 3 -13.64 5.05 -1.73
C LEU A 3 -12.67 5.09 -0.54
N SER A 4 -11.44 4.57 -0.73
CA SER A 4 -10.41 4.60 0.30
C SER A 4 -10.02 6.03 0.67
N GLY A 5 -9.83 6.91 -0.33
CA GLY A 5 -9.56 8.33 -0.10
C GLY A 5 -10.73 9.05 0.56
N ALA A 6 -11.93 8.89 0.03
CA ALA A 6 -13.14 9.53 0.55
C ALA A 6 -13.51 9.06 1.96
N ALA A 7 -13.15 7.83 2.34
CA ALA A 7 -13.35 7.32 3.69
C ALA A 7 -12.24 7.78 4.66
N LEU A 8 -10.96 7.62 4.28
CA LEU A 8 -9.85 7.91 5.18
C LEU A 8 -9.62 9.42 5.38
N GLY A 9 -9.70 10.20 4.30
CA GLY A 9 -9.40 11.64 4.30
C GLY A 9 -10.16 12.44 5.36
N PRO A 10 -11.51 12.38 5.41
CA PRO A 10 -12.28 13.07 6.43
C PRO A 10 -11.91 12.67 7.87
N ASN A 11 -11.53 11.41 8.10
CA ASN A 11 -11.11 10.96 9.43
C ASN A 11 -9.76 11.57 9.84
N LEU A 12 -8.81 11.66 8.91
CA LEU A 12 -7.51 12.30 9.15
C LEU A 12 -7.70 13.78 9.44
N ASP A 13 -8.49 14.44 8.63
CA ASP A 13 -8.78 15.86 8.75
C ASP A 13 -9.56 16.20 10.03
N ASN A 14 -10.45 15.30 10.47
CA ASN A 14 -11.12 15.41 11.76
C ASN A 14 -10.14 15.43 12.94
N TYR A 15 -8.98 14.75 12.87
CA TYR A 15 -7.97 14.91 13.93
C TYR A 15 -7.49 16.35 14.04
N HIS A 16 -7.18 16.99 12.92
CA HIS A 16 -6.77 18.40 12.92
C HIS A 16 -7.89 19.33 13.40
N SER A 17 -9.14 19.06 13.03
CA SER A 17 -10.30 19.76 13.61
C SER A 17 -10.38 19.58 15.13
N ALA A 18 -10.23 18.35 15.62
CA ALA A 18 -10.34 17.99 17.03
C ALA A 18 -9.21 18.60 17.89
N PHE A 19 -8.00 18.70 17.33
CA PHE A 19 -6.85 19.36 17.97
C PHE A 19 -6.83 20.88 17.80
N GLY A 20 -7.83 21.45 17.10
CA GLY A 20 -7.93 22.88 16.86
C GLY A 20 -6.90 23.43 15.88
N VAL A 21 -6.27 22.56 15.07
CA VAL A 21 -5.34 22.95 13.99
C VAL A 21 -6.08 23.73 12.91
N LEU A 22 -7.28 23.26 12.54
CA LEU A 22 -8.09 23.83 11.47
C LEU A 22 -9.55 23.92 11.88
N LYS A 23 -10.31 24.77 11.20
CA LYS A 23 -11.75 24.95 11.39
C LYS A 23 -12.46 25.11 10.06
N TYR A 24 -13.64 24.51 10.00
CA TYR A 24 -14.59 24.69 8.91
C TYR A 24 -15.65 25.71 9.28
N GLU A 25 -16.08 26.49 8.30
CA GLU A 25 -17.09 27.52 8.50
C GLU A 25 -18.51 26.97 8.48
N SER A 26 -18.74 25.91 7.71
CA SER A 26 -20.00 25.16 7.68
C SER A 26 -19.75 23.66 7.86
N PRO A 27 -19.36 23.21 9.08
CA PRO A 27 -19.01 21.82 9.33
C PRO A 27 -20.24 20.91 9.32
N VAL A 28 -20.10 19.76 8.67
CA VAL A 28 -20.90 18.57 8.90
C VAL A 28 -20.34 17.86 10.13
N LYS A 29 -21.20 17.65 11.13
CA LYS A 29 -20.86 16.98 12.38
C LYS A 29 -21.64 15.67 12.49
N LEU A 30 -20.92 14.55 12.56
CA LEU A 30 -21.49 13.23 12.80
C LEU A 30 -21.43 12.90 14.29
N TYR A 31 -22.57 12.51 14.85
CA TYR A 31 -22.69 12.05 16.23
C TYR A 31 -23.09 10.58 16.19
N LEU A 32 -22.38 9.73 16.94
CA LEU A 32 -22.79 8.35 17.12
C LEU A 32 -23.76 8.27 18.32
N PRO A 33 -24.88 7.54 18.20
CA PRO A 33 -25.67 7.22 19.37
C PRO A 33 -24.82 6.34 20.32
N MET A 34 -25.01 6.51 21.64
CA MET A 34 -24.37 5.72 22.72
C MET A 34 -23.03 6.25 23.28
N GLY A 35 -22.80 7.57 23.26
CA GLY A 35 -21.70 8.20 24.04
C GLY A 35 -20.28 7.96 23.49
N VAL A 36 -20.16 7.28 22.35
CA VAL A 36 -18.90 7.16 21.61
C VAL A 36 -18.58 8.52 21.01
N GLY A 37 -17.63 9.23 21.60
CA GLY A 37 -17.31 10.64 21.33
C GLY A 37 -17.28 11.52 22.59
N GLY A 38 -17.88 11.06 23.69
CA GLY A 38 -18.11 11.87 24.90
C GLY A 38 -19.39 12.71 24.78
N ASP A 39 -19.96 13.10 25.92
CA ASP A 39 -21.25 13.81 26.00
C ASP A 39 -21.23 15.11 25.18
N GLY A 40 -21.85 15.09 24.00
CA GLY A 40 -22.05 16.27 23.14
C GLY A 40 -20.96 16.56 22.11
N ASN A 41 -19.90 15.74 22.01
CA ASN A 41 -18.83 15.94 21.01
C ASN A 41 -19.06 15.10 19.75
N PRO A 42 -18.87 15.67 18.55
CA PRO A 42 -19.00 14.91 17.30
C PRO A 42 -17.84 13.93 17.14
N VAL A 43 -18.13 12.75 16.59
CA VAL A 43 -17.12 11.74 16.22
C VAL A 43 -16.39 12.12 14.95
N LEU A 44 -17.06 12.87 14.06
CA LEU A 44 -16.47 13.41 12.83
C LEU A 44 -16.94 14.85 12.63
N THR A 45 -16.00 15.76 12.44
CA THR A 45 -16.21 17.14 11.97
C THR A 45 -15.48 17.28 10.64
N THR A 46 -16.22 17.56 9.57
CA THR A 46 -15.68 17.72 8.21
C THR A 46 -16.60 18.61 7.36
N ALA A 47 -16.36 18.79 6.07
CA ALA A 47 -17.29 19.47 5.14
C ALA A 47 -17.69 18.55 3.97
N LEU A 48 -18.85 18.81 3.34
CA LEU A 48 -19.39 17.94 2.27
C LEU A 48 -18.46 17.79 1.06
N TRP A 49 -17.61 18.78 0.79
CA TRP A 49 -16.65 18.76 -0.32
C TRP A 49 -15.35 18.01 0.02
N VAL A 50 -15.09 17.72 1.29
CA VAL A 50 -13.84 17.07 1.74
C VAL A 50 -13.76 15.61 1.28
N PRO A 51 -14.76 14.73 1.49
CA PRO A 51 -14.69 13.36 0.98
C PRO A 51 -14.52 13.27 -0.54
N PRO A 52 -15.25 14.03 -1.39
CA PRO A 52 -15.01 14.07 -2.83
C PRO A 52 -13.59 14.49 -3.19
N LEU A 53 -13.03 15.52 -2.52
CA LEU A 53 -11.66 16.00 -2.77
C LEU A 53 -10.61 14.92 -2.49
N PHE A 54 -10.70 14.27 -1.33
CA PHE A 54 -9.80 13.16 -0.97
C PHE A 54 -9.99 11.92 -1.85
N GLY A 55 -11.22 11.62 -2.26
CA GLY A 55 -11.51 10.56 -3.22
C GLY A 55 -10.84 10.81 -4.58
N LEU A 56 -10.94 12.04 -5.08
CA LEU A 56 -10.28 12.47 -6.31
C LEU A 56 -8.76 12.40 -6.19
N ALA A 57 -8.19 12.90 -5.09
CA ALA A 57 -6.75 12.80 -4.82
C ALA A 57 -6.28 11.35 -4.83
N GLY A 58 -7.04 10.43 -4.22
CA GLY A 58 -6.74 9.00 -4.22
C GLY A 58 -6.65 8.39 -5.63
N ILE A 59 -7.52 8.79 -6.55
CA ILE A 59 -7.45 8.36 -7.96
C ILE A 59 -6.25 8.98 -8.66
N ILE A 60 -6.05 10.29 -8.54
CA ILE A 60 -4.98 11.01 -9.24
C ILE A 60 -3.61 10.47 -8.81
N ILE A 61 -3.38 10.38 -7.51
CA ILE A 61 -2.11 9.87 -6.95
C ILE A 61 -1.91 8.40 -7.36
N GLY A 62 -2.95 7.56 -7.26
CA GLY A 62 -2.84 6.16 -7.67
C GLY A 62 -2.54 5.99 -9.17
N GLY A 63 -3.21 6.77 -10.02
CA GLY A 63 -2.95 6.80 -11.46
C GLY A 63 -1.56 7.30 -11.81
N LEU A 64 -1.06 8.32 -11.11
CA LEU A 64 0.33 8.79 -11.25
C LEU A 64 1.33 7.68 -10.95
N TYR A 65 1.11 6.89 -9.90
CA TYR A 65 1.98 5.74 -9.60
C TYR A 65 1.97 4.70 -10.73
N PHE A 66 0.81 4.41 -11.34
CA PHE A 66 0.74 3.45 -12.45
C PHE A 66 1.57 3.92 -13.65
N VAL A 67 1.36 5.17 -14.05
CA VAL A 67 2.04 5.77 -15.21
C VAL A 67 3.54 5.91 -14.94
N LEU A 68 3.91 6.47 -13.78
CA LEU A 68 5.30 6.76 -13.46
C LEU A 68 6.11 5.50 -13.13
N ASP A 69 5.51 4.47 -12.52
CA ASP A 69 6.23 3.21 -12.33
C ASP A 69 6.64 2.58 -13.65
N ASP A 70 5.77 2.64 -14.66
CA ASP A 70 6.07 2.14 -15.99
C ASP A 70 7.09 3.04 -16.72
N LEU A 71 6.91 4.37 -16.69
CA LEU A 71 7.83 5.34 -17.32
C LEU A 71 9.23 5.35 -16.70
N LEU A 72 9.34 5.23 -15.38
CA LEU A 72 10.59 5.28 -14.63
C LEU A 72 11.20 3.89 -14.39
N SER A 73 10.60 2.84 -14.97
CA SER A 73 11.09 1.46 -14.86
C SER A 73 11.31 1.03 -13.40
N THR A 74 10.40 1.40 -12.48
CA THR A 74 10.47 0.99 -11.07
C THR A 74 10.64 -0.53 -10.94
N GLY A 75 11.51 -1.01 -10.05
CA GLY A 75 11.75 -2.45 -9.84
C GLY A 75 10.48 -3.24 -9.51
N THR A 76 10.37 -4.48 -10.00
CA THR A 76 9.20 -5.35 -9.81
C THR A 76 8.94 -5.66 -8.34
N ASP A 77 9.99 -5.80 -7.53
CA ASP A 77 9.94 -5.96 -6.08
C ASP A 77 9.25 -4.77 -5.38
N LYS A 78 9.45 -3.56 -5.91
CA LYS A 78 8.86 -2.33 -5.39
C LYS A 78 7.43 -2.10 -5.88
N ARG A 79 7.10 -2.55 -7.10
CA ARG A 79 5.74 -2.49 -7.65
C ARG A 79 4.78 -3.51 -7.02
N ARG A 80 5.30 -4.48 -6.28
CA ARG A 80 4.52 -5.53 -5.61
C ARG A 80 4.68 -5.51 -4.08
N PRO A 81 4.27 -4.43 -3.39
CA PRO A 81 4.35 -4.38 -1.94
C PRO A 81 3.40 -5.39 -1.31
N SER A 82 3.83 -6.06 -0.24
CA SER A 82 2.96 -6.96 0.51
C SER A 82 1.85 -6.18 1.23
N TRP A 83 0.69 -6.79 1.43
CA TRP A 83 -0.41 -6.18 2.18
C TRP A 83 -0.02 -5.67 3.57
N PRO A 84 0.76 -6.41 4.39
CA PRO A 84 1.24 -5.88 5.66
C PRO A 84 2.03 -4.58 5.50
N LYS A 85 2.89 -4.49 4.47
CA LYS A 85 3.65 -3.25 4.19
C LYS A 85 2.72 -2.11 3.84
N ILE A 86 1.69 -2.35 3.01
CA ILE A 86 0.68 -1.34 2.64
C ILE A 86 -0.02 -0.82 3.90
N TRP A 87 -0.54 -1.71 4.75
CA TRP A 87 -1.24 -1.33 5.98
C TRP A 87 -0.35 -0.56 6.94
N VAL A 88 0.90 -0.99 7.16
CA VAL A 88 1.84 -0.26 8.00
C VAL A 88 2.17 1.12 7.42
N THR A 89 2.27 1.25 6.09
CA THR A 89 2.50 2.55 5.44
C THR A 89 1.33 3.51 5.68
N ILE A 90 0.09 3.02 5.50
CA ILE A 90 -1.14 3.80 5.75
C ILE A 90 -1.23 4.19 7.24
N SER A 91 -0.92 3.27 8.14
CA SER A 91 -0.89 3.54 9.58
C SER A 91 0.18 4.56 9.96
N ALA A 92 1.38 4.50 9.36
CA ALA A 92 2.43 5.48 9.60
C ALA A 92 2.02 6.89 9.14
N PHE A 93 1.38 6.99 7.96
CA PHE A 93 0.82 8.25 7.47
C PHE A 93 -0.28 8.78 8.41
N THR A 94 -1.22 7.92 8.80
CA THR A 94 -2.31 8.26 9.73
C THR A 94 -1.77 8.73 11.07
N PHE A 95 -0.75 8.03 11.59
CA PHE A 95 -0.06 8.40 12.82
C PHE A 95 0.63 9.76 12.71
N GLN A 96 1.32 10.04 11.60
CA GLN A 96 1.93 11.35 11.38
C GLN A 96 0.88 12.47 11.36
N TYR A 97 -0.27 12.22 10.71
CA TYR A 97 -1.40 13.15 10.67
C TYR A 97 -1.94 13.43 12.08
N TRP A 98 -2.21 12.38 12.86
CA TRP A 98 -2.65 12.51 14.25
C TRP A 98 -1.62 13.22 15.13
N LEU A 99 -0.35 12.82 15.03
CA LEU A 99 0.74 13.34 15.85
C LEU A 99 0.96 14.84 15.59
N SER A 100 0.87 15.29 14.34
CA SER A 100 1.00 16.73 14.03
C SER A 100 -0.03 17.57 14.78
N GLY A 101 -1.29 17.13 14.84
CA GLY A 101 -2.33 17.80 15.62
C GLY A 101 -2.10 17.70 17.13
N ALA A 102 -1.68 16.54 17.63
CA ALA A 102 -1.37 16.36 19.05
C ALA A 102 -0.24 17.28 19.51
N LEU A 103 0.85 17.39 18.73
CA LEU A 103 1.97 18.28 19.02
C LEU A 103 1.55 19.76 18.98
N PHE A 104 0.74 20.14 18.00
CA PHE A 104 0.15 21.49 17.91
C PHE A 104 -0.67 21.82 19.16
N SER A 105 -1.59 20.93 19.56
CA SER A 105 -2.44 21.13 20.75
C SER A 105 -1.65 21.15 22.07
N SER A 106 -0.46 20.56 22.08
CA SER A 106 0.47 20.59 23.22
C SER A 106 1.24 21.91 23.32
N GLY A 107 1.05 22.83 22.36
CA GLY A 107 1.71 24.13 22.31
C GLY A 107 3.17 24.07 21.83
N LEU A 108 3.56 23.00 21.14
CA LEU A 108 4.88 22.93 20.52
C LEU A 108 4.98 23.93 19.37
N ASP A 109 6.13 24.58 19.21
CA ASP A 109 6.33 25.56 18.15
C ASP A 109 6.32 24.93 16.75
N ASP A 110 5.83 25.66 15.76
CA ASP A 110 5.66 25.19 14.38
C ASP A 110 6.99 24.73 13.75
N GLY A 111 8.11 25.36 14.10
CA GLY A 111 9.45 24.99 13.62
C GLY A 111 9.91 23.62 14.15
N SER A 112 9.60 23.30 15.40
CA SER A 112 9.84 21.97 15.98
C SER A 112 8.92 20.92 15.36
N ILE A 113 7.63 21.23 15.16
CA ILE A 113 6.68 20.33 14.48
C ILE A 113 7.18 20.03 13.06
N LEU A 114 7.61 21.04 12.31
CA LEU A 114 8.16 20.89 10.96
C LEU A 114 9.34 19.92 10.91
N LYS A 115 10.30 20.04 11.84
CA LYS A 115 11.46 19.14 11.91
C LYS A 115 11.03 17.70 12.18
N ILE A 116 10.11 17.50 13.12
CA ILE A 116 9.62 16.16 13.47
C ILE A 116 8.86 15.55 12.29
N MET A 117 7.92 16.29 11.68
CA MET A 117 7.15 15.81 10.53
C MET A 117 8.06 15.51 9.34
N THR A 118 9.08 16.34 9.09
CA THR A 118 10.05 16.10 8.01
C THR A 118 10.87 14.85 8.26
N ALA A 119 11.32 14.63 9.51
CA ALA A 119 12.07 13.43 9.88
C ALA A 119 11.21 12.16 9.71
N LEU A 120 9.95 12.20 10.15
CA LEU A 120 9.01 11.09 10.00
C LEU A 120 8.67 10.81 8.53
N ALA A 121 8.42 11.86 7.73
CA ALA A 121 8.12 11.71 6.31
C ALA A 121 9.31 11.14 5.54
N SER A 122 10.53 11.62 5.85
CA SER A 122 11.76 11.13 5.22
C SER A 122 12.01 9.66 5.57
N LEU A 123 11.93 9.31 6.87
CA LEU A 123 12.08 7.93 7.31
C LEU A 123 11.01 7.03 6.70
N GLY A 124 9.75 7.45 6.73
CA GLY A 124 8.62 6.74 6.15
C GLY A 124 8.80 6.51 4.65
N PHE A 125 9.28 7.51 3.91
CA PHE A 125 9.58 7.36 2.49
C PHE A 125 10.62 6.27 2.24
N PHE A 126 11.77 6.30 2.93
CA PHE A 126 12.83 5.32 2.72
C PHE A 126 12.44 3.91 3.17
N VAL A 127 11.69 3.77 4.26
CA VAL A 127 11.24 2.48 4.78
C VAL A 127 10.16 1.87 3.89
N PHE A 128 9.19 2.67 3.44
CA PHE A 128 7.98 2.14 2.81
C PHE A 128 7.99 2.19 1.29
N ASP A 129 8.71 3.09 0.64
CA ASP A 129 8.71 3.22 -0.81
C ASP A 129 10.13 3.19 -1.37
N GLY A 130 10.87 4.29 -1.19
CA GLY A 130 12.26 4.44 -1.63
C GLY A 130 12.44 4.40 -3.15
N THR A 131 11.37 4.61 -3.93
CA THR A 131 11.43 4.64 -5.41
C THR A 131 11.46 6.07 -5.95
N LEU A 132 12.00 6.25 -7.17
CA LEU A 132 11.97 7.56 -7.83
C LEU A 132 10.54 8.00 -8.13
N THR A 133 9.66 7.09 -8.56
CA THR A 133 8.22 7.35 -8.67
C THR A 133 7.66 7.89 -7.37
N GLY A 134 7.94 7.20 -6.26
CA GLY A 134 7.47 7.64 -4.95
C GLY A 134 8.00 9.01 -4.57
N LEU A 135 9.27 9.32 -4.88
CA LEU A 135 9.85 10.63 -4.61
C LEU A 135 9.14 11.74 -5.40
N VAL A 136 8.94 11.53 -6.70
CA VAL A 136 8.25 12.49 -7.59
C VAL A 136 6.82 12.71 -7.11
N VAL A 137 6.09 11.65 -6.79
CA VAL A 137 4.70 11.75 -6.34
C VAL A 137 4.62 12.36 -4.93
N SER A 138 5.53 12.03 -4.01
CA SER A 138 5.60 12.65 -2.68
C SER A 138 5.86 14.15 -2.78
N ALA A 139 6.74 14.58 -3.69
CA ALA A 139 6.98 15.99 -3.94
C ALA A 139 5.74 16.67 -4.54
N ALA A 140 5.07 16.01 -5.48
CA ALA A 140 3.83 16.50 -6.07
C ALA A 140 2.70 16.64 -5.05
N THR A 141 2.55 15.70 -4.11
CA THR A 141 1.55 15.81 -3.03
C THR A 141 1.92 16.87 -2.02
N ALA A 142 3.20 16.93 -1.60
CA ALA A 142 3.71 17.93 -0.65
C ALA A 142 3.49 19.38 -1.10
N VAL A 143 3.45 19.62 -2.42
CA VAL A 143 3.20 20.95 -2.99
C VAL A 143 1.73 21.10 -3.41
N GLY A 144 1.19 20.11 -4.12
CA GLY A 144 -0.15 20.18 -4.71
C GLY A 144 -1.27 20.26 -3.68
N GLY A 145 -1.18 19.50 -2.59
CA GLY A 145 -2.14 19.56 -1.48
C GLY A 145 -2.21 20.96 -0.87
N PRO A 146 -1.09 21.51 -0.36
CA PRO A 146 -1.07 22.85 0.22
C PRO A 146 -1.43 23.97 -0.78
N LEU A 147 -1.17 23.83 -2.08
CA LEU A 147 -1.65 24.79 -3.08
C LEU A 147 -3.18 24.77 -3.25
N ILE A 148 -3.80 23.59 -3.16
CA ILE A 148 -5.27 23.47 -3.14
C ILE A 148 -5.83 24.10 -1.87
N GLU A 149 -5.20 23.85 -0.72
CA GLU A 149 -5.60 24.50 0.54
C GLU A 149 -5.46 26.02 0.47
N TYR A 150 -4.33 26.52 -0.05
CA TYR A 150 -4.14 27.96 -0.29
C TYR A 150 -5.29 28.55 -1.11
N PHE A 151 -5.71 27.88 -2.18
CA PHE A 151 -6.84 28.32 -2.99
C PHE A 151 -8.16 28.30 -2.19
N LEU A 152 -8.43 27.23 -1.42
CA LEU A 152 -9.64 27.12 -0.61
C LEU A 152 -9.72 28.24 0.44
N ILE A 153 -8.62 28.49 1.15
CA ILE A 153 -8.55 29.51 2.21
C ILE A 153 -8.76 30.90 1.62
N ASN A 154 -8.03 31.24 0.56
CA ASN A 154 -8.03 32.62 0.03
C ASN A 154 -9.19 32.95 -0.92
N THR A 155 -9.96 31.95 -1.38
CA THR A 155 -11.02 32.16 -2.38
C THR A 155 -12.42 31.80 -1.90
N THR A 156 -12.55 30.91 -0.91
CA THR A 156 -13.87 30.37 -0.52
C THR A 156 -14.28 30.69 0.91
N ASP A 157 -13.34 31.12 1.76
CA ASP A 157 -13.51 31.37 3.19
C ASP A 157 -14.13 30.19 3.99
N GLN A 158 -14.18 28.98 3.41
CA GLN A 158 -14.85 27.81 4.00
C GLN A 158 -13.98 27.06 5.02
N TYR A 159 -12.68 27.37 5.07
CA TYR A 159 -11.65 26.58 5.73
C TYR A 159 -10.51 27.48 6.18
N HIS A 160 -10.10 27.35 7.45
CA HIS A 160 -9.06 28.19 8.04
C HIS A 160 -8.16 27.38 8.97
N TYR A 161 -6.86 27.67 8.94
CA TYR A 161 -5.91 27.20 9.96
C TYR A 161 -5.91 28.13 11.16
N ALA A 162 -5.69 27.57 12.35
CA ALA A 162 -5.56 28.35 13.58
C ALA A 162 -4.28 29.21 13.57
N HIS A 163 -3.18 28.65 13.08
CA HIS A 163 -1.90 29.33 12.91
C HIS A 163 -1.51 29.30 11.44
N THR A 164 -1.09 30.44 10.90
CA THR A 164 -0.69 30.54 9.50
C THR A 164 0.73 31.08 9.39
N GLU A 165 1.53 30.48 8.52
CA GLU A 165 2.92 30.88 8.28
C GLU A 165 3.12 31.22 6.81
N PHE A 166 3.03 30.22 5.93
CA PHE A 166 3.33 30.38 4.52
C PHE A 166 2.26 31.23 3.84
N MET A 167 2.67 32.43 3.38
CA MET A 167 1.80 33.44 2.76
C MET A 167 0.56 33.77 3.62
N GLY A 168 0.62 33.54 4.93
CA GLY A 168 -0.51 33.74 5.84
C GLY A 168 -1.66 32.75 5.67
N SER A 169 -1.45 31.59 5.02
CA SER A 169 -2.51 30.63 4.72
C SER A 169 -2.45 29.32 5.52
N PHE A 170 -1.30 28.66 5.61
CA PHE A 170 -1.19 27.36 6.29
C PHE A 170 0.18 27.20 6.99
N PRO A 171 0.30 26.29 7.97
CA PRO A 171 1.57 26.02 8.64
C PRO A 171 2.50 25.17 7.76
N LEU A 172 3.80 25.46 7.74
CA LEU A 172 4.74 24.79 6.82
C LEU A 172 4.91 23.30 7.09
N TRP A 173 4.63 22.83 8.30
CA TRP A 173 4.72 21.42 8.65
C TRP A 173 3.66 20.55 7.95
N ILE A 174 2.67 21.13 7.27
CA ILE A 174 1.72 20.37 6.46
C ILE A 174 2.38 19.74 5.21
N LEU A 175 3.43 20.37 4.67
CA LEU A 175 4.16 19.88 3.51
C LEU A 175 4.67 18.43 3.71
N PRO A 176 5.45 18.13 4.77
CA PRO A 176 5.89 16.76 5.02
C PRO A 176 4.74 15.80 5.39
N VAL A 177 3.62 16.28 5.93
CA VAL A 177 2.40 15.45 6.12
C VAL A 177 1.86 14.98 4.77
N TYR A 178 1.68 15.89 3.82
CA TYR A 178 1.31 15.54 2.45
C TYR A 178 2.35 14.68 1.73
N ALA A 179 3.64 14.88 2.00
CA ALA A 179 4.71 14.08 1.40
C ALA A 179 4.56 12.60 1.75
N LEU A 180 4.31 12.26 3.03
CA LEU A 180 4.12 10.86 3.44
C LEU A 180 2.79 10.26 2.94
N GLY A 181 1.82 11.10 2.59
CA GLY A 181 0.60 10.66 1.90
C GLY A 181 0.89 10.02 0.54
N GLY A 182 1.95 10.44 -0.15
CA GLY A 182 2.40 9.87 -1.43
C GLY A 182 2.64 8.35 -1.33
N PRO A 183 3.60 7.88 -0.51
CA PRO A 183 3.88 6.47 -0.28
C PRO A 183 2.67 5.66 0.20
N ALA A 184 1.83 6.23 1.07
CA ALA A 184 0.66 5.54 1.59
C ALA A 184 -0.37 5.24 0.49
N VAL A 185 -0.72 6.25 -0.31
CA VAL A 185 -1.67 6.09 -1.42
C VAL A 185 -1.03 5.32 -2.57
N GLY A 186 0.25 5.52 -2.84
CA GLY A 186 0.99 4.86 -3.90
C GLY A 186 1.18 3.36 -3.68
N ASN A 187 1.56 2.94 -2.47
CA ASN A 187 1.67 1.52 -2.15
C ASN A 187 0.30 0.83 -2.17
N LEU A 188 -0.76 1.52 -1.73
CA LEU A 188 -2.13 1.02 -1.89
C LEU A 188 -2.50 0.87 -3.38
N ALA A 189 -2.17 1.84 -4.22
CA ALA A 189 -2.42 1.78 -5.66
C ALA A 189 -1.70 0.58 -6.28
N ARG A 190 -0.41 0.39 -5.97
CA ARG A 190 0.38 -0.79 -6.39
C ARG A 190 -0.29 -2.09 -5.95
N GLY A 191 -0.78 -2.17 -4.71
CA GLY A 191 -1.56 -3.30 -4.21
C GLY A 191 -2.83 -3.57 -5.01
N VAL A 192 -3.61 -2.53 -5.29
CA VAL A 192 -4.82 -2.63 -6.12
C VAL A 192 -4.48 -3.06 -7.55
N ARG A 193 -3.39 -2.56 -8.13
CA ARG A 193 -2.92 -2.97 -9.46
C ARG A 193 -2.63 -4.47 -9.51
N MET A 194 -2.01 -5.02 -8.47
CA MET A 194 -1.76 -6.48 -8.40
C MET A 194 -3.07 -7.26 -8.46
N LEU A 195 -4.07 -6.87 -7.67
CA LEU A 195 -5.38 -7.56 -7.67
C LEU A 195 -6.09 -7.48 -9.03
N VAL A 196 -6.00 -6.34 -9.72
CA VAL A 196 -6.62 -6.16 -11.04
C VAL A 196 -5.92 -7.04 -12.09
N LEU A 197 -4.58 -7.04 -12.10
CA LEU A 197 -3.82 -7.83 -13.07
C LEU A 197 -3.93 -9.34 -12.80
N GLU A 198 -3.93 -9.76 -11.53
CA GLU A 198 -4.17 -11.16 -11.15
C GLU A 198 -5.62 -11.58 -11.46
N GLY A 199 -6.59 -10.65 -11.34
CA GLY A 199 -7.98 -10.87 -11.74
C GLY A 199 -8.15 -11.06 -13.25
N ASP A 200 -7.46 -10.25 -14.06
CA ASP A 200 -7.45 -10.35 -15.52
C ASP A 200 -6.79 -11.66 -16.00
N GLU A 201 -5.80 -12.19 -15.29
CA GLU A 201 -5.21 -13.51 -15.59
C GLU A 201 -6.21 -14.65 -15.30
N VAL A 202 -7.08 -14.52 -14.29
CA VAL A 202 -8.10 -15.52 -13.95
C VAL A 202 -9.30 -15.45 -14.91
N GLU A 203 -9.72 -14.26 -15.35
CA GLU A 203 -10.79 -14.11 -16.35
C GLU A 203 -10.29 -14.40 -17.79
N GLY A 204 -9.04 -14.06 -18.10
CA GLY A 204 -8.35 -14.42 -19.35
C GLY A 204 -8.01 -15.91 -19.47
N GLY A 205 -7.95 -16.63 -18.34
CA GLY A 205 -7.69 -18.07 -18.26
C GLY A 205 -8.80 -18.99 -18.82
N ARG A 206 -9.92 -18.43 -19.31
CA ARG A 206 -10.95 -19.19 -20.05
C ARG A 206 -10.90 -19.02 -21.56
N GLY A 207 -9.90 -18.31 -22.11
CA GLY A 207 -9.78 -18.03 -23.53
C GLY A 207 -8.39 -18.25 -24.11
N GLY A 208 -8.04 -19.51 -24.41
CA GLY A 208 -7.21 -19.84 -25.58
C GLY A 208 -5.80 -19.24 -25.69
N GLY A 209 -5.05 -19.07 -24.59
CA GLY A 209 -3.62 -18.83 -24.66
C GLY A 209 -2.89 -20.12 -25.04
N THR A 210 -2.19 -20.14 -26.16
CA THR A 210 -1.29 -21.25 -26.55
C THR A 210 -0.33 -21.53 -25.39
N GLU A 211 -0.52 -22.67 -24.71
CA GLU A 211 0.40 -23.17 -23.69
C GLU A 211 1.82 -23.16 -24.26
N SER A 212 2.66 -22.23 -23.82
CA SER A 212 4.09 -22.35 -24.06
C SER A 212 4.55 -23.59 -23.29
N VAL A 213 4.84 -24.65 -24.02
CA VAL A 213 5.35 -25.90 -23.44
C VAL A 213 6.60 -25.56 -22.62
N CYS A 214 6.56 -25.86 -21.32
CA CYS A 214 7.73 -25.67 -20.46
C CYS A 214 8.90 -26.46 -21.04
N GLY A 215 9.96 -25.78 -21.50
CA GLY A 215 11.13 -26.44 -22.09
C GLY A 215 11.87 -27.38 -21.14
N VAL A 216 11.59 -27.32 -19.84
CA VAL A 216 12.22 -28.15 -18.80
C VAL A 216 11.39 -29.40 -18.49
N CYS A 217 10.11 -29.25 -18.17
CA CYS A 217 9.25 -30.37 -17.77
C CYS A 217 8.25 -30.82 -18.84
N GLN A 218 8.21 -30.15 -20.00
CA GLN A 218 7.25 -30.40 -21.07
C GLN A 218 5.79 -30.41 -20.58
N ASN A 219 5.44 -29.45 -19.73
CA ASN A 219 4.14 -29.32 -19.06
C ASN A 219 3.75 -30.49 -18.13
N SER A 220 4.64 -31.44 -17.85
CA SER A 220 4.38 -32.47 -16.83
C SER A 220 4.31 -31.89 -15.40
N ARG A 221 4.85 -30.68 -15.19
CA ARG A 221 4.96 -29.94 -13.93
C ARG A 221 5.87 -30.59 -12.88
N VAL A 222 6.54 -31.68 -13.24
CA VAL A 222 7.48 -32.42 -12.40
C VAL A 222 8.75 -32.71 -13.20
N ASN A 223 9.87 -32.83 -12.52
CA ASN A 223 11.14 -33.27 -13.07
C ASN A 223 11.62 -34.50 -12.28
N PRO A 224 12.47 -35.35 -12.89
CA PRO A 224 13.22 -36.34 -12.14
C PRO A 224 13.99 -35.67 -10.99
N CYS A 225 13.94 -36.28 -9.82
CA CYS A 225 14.63 -35.78 -8.65
C CYS A 225 16.15 -35.82 -8.88
N PRO A 226 16.85 -34.67 -8.86
CA PRO A 226 18.28 -34.61 -9.16
C PRO A 226 19.16 -35.24 -8.07
N ASN A 227 18.58 -35.58 -6.91
CA ASN A 227 19.31 -36.15 -5.79
C ASN A 227 19.27 -37.70 -5.78
N CYS A 228 18.39 -38.31 -6.58
CA CYS A 228 18.31 -39.75 -6.71
C CYS A 228 18.07 -40.19 -8.17
N ASP A 229 18.37 -39.32 -9.12
CA ASP A 229 18.25 -39.54 -10.57
C ASP A 229 16.91 -40.16 -11.01
N GLY A 230 15.81 -39.74 -10.39
CA GLY A 230 14.49 -40.28 -10.72
C GLY A 230 14.11 -41.60 -10.02
N VAL A 231 15.02 -42.24 -9.29
CA VAL A 231 14.82 -43.58 -8.70
C VAL A 231 14.01 -43.54 -7.40
N GLY A 232 14.03 -42.41 -6.70
CA GLY A 232 13.34 -42.26 -5.40
C GLY A 232 14.14 -42.77 -4.19
N PHE A 233 15.18 -43.56 -4.43
CA PHE A 233 16.04 -44.18 -3.43
C PHE A 233 17.50 -44.11 -3.86
N TYR A 234 18.43 -44.19 -2.91
CA TYR A 234 19.86 -44.36 -3.18
C TYR A 234 20.43 -45.40 -2.22
N GLU A 235 21.52 -46.05 -2.63
CA GLU A 235 22.21 -47.03 -1.80
C GLU A 235 23.24 -46.32 -0.92
N SER A 236 23.20 -46.59 0.39
CA SER A 236 24.16 -46.05 1.35
C SER A 236 24.51 -47.16 2.33
N TYR A 237 25.80 -47.48 2.47
CA TYR A 237 26.29 -48.55 3.36
C TYR A 237 25.60 -49.91 3.14
N GLY A 238 25.32 -50.27 1.88
CA GLY A 238 24.68 -51.55 1.54
C GLY A 238 23.18 -51.64 1.88
N ALA A 239 22.56 -50.52 2.26
CA ALA A 239 21.14 -50.42 2.51
C ALA A 239 20.48 -49.42 1.56
N GLN A 240 19.26 -49.73 1.12
CA GLN A 240 18.45 -48.82 0.32
C GLN A 240 17.85 -47.74 1.23
N VAL A 241 18.17 -46.46 0.94
CA VAL A 241 17.70 -45.31 1.70
C VAL A 241 16.74 -44.49 0.85
N LYS A 242 15.60 -44.12 1.44
CA LYS A 242 14.59 -43.26 0.82
C LYS A 242 15.13 -41.86 0.60
N CYS A 243 15.01 -41.34 -0.62
CA CYS A 243 15.51 -40.00 -0.94
C CYS A 243 14.72 -38.93 -0.17
N ASN A 244 15.44 -38.10 0.59
CA ASN A 244 14.82 -37.05 1.41
C ASN A 244 14.20 -35.91 0.59
N CYS A 245 14.71 -35.67 -0.63
CA CYS A 245 14.27 -34.59 -1.50
C CYS A 245 12.88 -34.88 -2.13
N CYS A 246 12.72 -36.05 -2.77
CA CYS A 246 11.45 -36.46 -3.40
C CYS A 246 10.57 -37.34 -2.50
N LYS A 247 11.04 -37.67 -1.28
CA LYS A 247 10.35 -38.58 -0.36
C LYS A 247 9.95 -39.90 -1.03
N GLY A 248 10.85 -40.51 -1.81
CA GLY A 248 10.63 -41.82 -2.43
C GLY A 248 9.95 -41.81 -3.80
N SER A 249 9.33 -40.70 -4.21
CA SER A 249 8.56 -40.64 -5.48
C SER A 249 9.41 -40.58 -6.75
N GLY A 250 10.73 -40.41 -6.63
CA GLY A 250 11.59 -40.15 -7.79
C GLY A 250 11.38 -38.79 -8.46
N GLN A 251 10.35 -38.01 -8.09
CA GLN A 251 9.97 -36.78 -8.78
C GLN A 251 10.04 -35.57 -7.85
N THR A 252 10.39 -34.42 -8.40
CA THR A 252 10.30 -33.11 -7.73
C THR A 252 9.54 -32.14 -8.63
N ILE A 253 8.96 -31.10 -8.06
CA ILE A 253 8.22 -30.13 -8.86
C ILE A 253 9.19 -29.32 -9.73
N CYS A 254 8.76 -29.05 -10.97
CA CYS A 254 9.50 -28.19 -11.87
C CYS A 254 9.52 -26.74 -11.34
N ARG A 255 10.71 -26.24 -10.99
CA ARG A 255 10.89 -24.87 -10.48
C ARG A 255 10.54 -23.78 -11.50
N THR A 256 10.67 -24.09 -12.78
CA THR A 256 10.33 -23.15 -13.87
C THR A 256 8.83 -22.95 -13.99
N CYS A 257 8.02 -23.99 -13.71
CA CYS A 257 6.56 -23.89 -13.72
C CYS A 257 5.96 -23.31 -12.43
N PHE A 258 6.78 -23.06 -11.41
CA PHE A 258 6.38 -22.72 -10.04
C PHE A 258 5.88 -21.27 -9.87
N GLY A 259 5.40 -20.65 -10.94
CA GLY A 259 4.84 -19.30 -10.93
C GLY A 259 3.86 -19.07 -12.09
N GLU A 260 4.03 -19.76 -13.22
CA GLU A 260 3.20 -19.58 -14.42
C GLU A 260 1.89 -20.40 -14.42
N ASN A 261 1.75 -21.40 -13.55
CA ASN A 261 0.62 -22.36 -13.59
C ASN A 261 -0.27 -22.34 -12.34
N GLY A 262 -0.27 -21.23 -11.59
CA GLY A 262 -1.20 -21.03 -10.46
C GLY A 262 -0.88 -21.84 -9.19
N ILE A 263 0.35 -22.36 -9.05
CA ILE A 263 0.83 -22.93 -7.78
C ILE A 263 1.65 -21.84 -7.08
N ASP A 264 1.12 -21.30 -6.00
CA ASP A 264 1.81 -20.31 -5.17
C ASP A 264 3.06 -20.94 -4.52
N PRO A 265 4.28 -20.39 -4.73
CA PRO A 265 5.51 -20.87 -4.09
C PRO A 265 5.48 -20.81 -2.56
N TYR A 266 4.55 -20.03 -1.99
CA TYR A 266 4.34 -19.93 -0.54
C TYR A 266 3.24 -20.88 -0.03
N ASP A 267 2.45 -21.52 -0.91
CA ASP A 267 1.49 -22.56 -0.55
C ASP A 267 2.15 -23.94 -0.46
N LEU A 268 2.89 -24.14 0.64
CA LEU A 268 3.56 -25.40 0.93
C LEU A 268 2.59 -26.59 1.08
N GLU A 269 1.32 -26.34 1.43
CA GLU A 269 0.33 -27.40 1.62
C GLU A 269 -0.26 -27.86 0.29
N GLY A 270 -0.64 -26.93 -0.59
CA GLY A 270 -1.09 -27.25 -1.95
C GLY A 270 -0.01 -27.97 -2.77
N VAL A 271 1.25 -27.55 -2.62
CA VAL A 271 2.41 -28.23 -3.21
C VAL A 271 2.53 -29.69 -2.72
N ARG A 272 2.37 -29.93 -1.42
CA ARG A 272 2.45 -31.27 -0.84
C ARG A 272 1.29 -32.15 -1.30
N GLU A 273 0.09 -31.60 -1.37
CA GLU A 273 -1.11 -32.31 -1.80
C GLU A 273 -1.04 -32.67 -3.28
N PHE A 274 -0.56 -31.76 -4.12
CA PHE A 274 -0.31 -32.03 -5.54
C PHE A 274 0.66 -33.21 -5.74
N MET A 275 1.76 -33.24 -4.99
CA MET A 275 2.74 -34.33 -5.09
C MET A 275 2.20 -35.66 -4.59
N LYS A 276 1.31 -35.67 -3.59
CA LYS A 276 0.67 -36.92 -3.10
C LYS A 276 -0.28 -37.56 -4.12
N ARG A 277 -0.88 -36.77 -5.00
CA ARG A 277 -1.85 -37.23 -6.01
C ARG A 277 -1.19 -37.76 -7.29
N ARG A 278 0.13 -37.64 -7.40
CA ARG A 278 0.85 -38.14 -8.58
C ARG A 278 1.00 -39.66 -8.50
N PRO A 279 0.72 -40.37 -9.60
CA PRO A 279 1.03 -41.79 -9.68
C PRO A 279 2.55 -42.00 -9.62
N ASP A 280 2.96 -43.07 -8.92
CA ASP A 280 4.35 -43.55 -8.87
C ASP A 280 4.85 -44.02 -10.25
#